data_AF-A0A4P6UZM5-F1
#
_entry.id   AF-A0A4P6UZM5-F1
#
_cell.length_a   1.000
_cell.length_b   1.000
_cell.length_c   1.000
_cell.angle_alpha   90.00
_cell.angle_beta   90.00
_cell.angle_gamma   90.00
#
_symmetry.space_group_name_H-M   'P 1'
#
loop_
_entity.id
_entity.type
_entity.pdbx_description
1 polymer ?
#
loop_
_entity_poly.entity_id
_entity_poly.type
_entity_poly.pdbx_seq_one_letter_code
_entity_poly.pdbx_strand_id
1 'polypeptide(L)' 'MTFDIPHMLATGLIVFAVIWLVDHTGAFENASKGRKTLFKVIGVFVAIVILNIVWPYGSTAWTGA' A
#
# COMPACT_ATOMS: atom_id res chain seq x y z
N MET A 1 -17.54 3.14 -14.33
CA MET A 1 -16.39 3.43 -13.46
C MET A 1 -16.92 3.68 -12.06
N THR A 2 -16.99 2.65 -11.23
CA THR A 2 -17.41 2.80 -9.83
C THR A 2 -16.25 3.47 -9.10
N PHE A 3 -16.42 4.72 -8.69
CA PHE A 3 -15.43 5.43 -7.90
C PHE A 3 -15.51 4.92 -6.45
N ASP A 4 -14.70 3.93 -6.10
CA ASP A 4 -14.52 3.49 -4.71
C ASP A 4 -13.46 4.39 -4.05
N ILE A 5 -13.92 5.61 -3.74
CA ILE A 5 -13.16 6.66 -3.05
C ILE A 5 -12.55 6.14 -1.73
N PRO A 6 -13.27 5.36 -0.89
CA PRO A 6 -12.68 4.75 0.31
C PRO A 6 -11.43 3.91 0.02
N HIS A 7 -11.49 3.03 -0.99
CA HIS A 7 -10.35 2.18 -1.34
C HIS A 7 -9.17 2.98 -1.89
N MET A 8 -9.44 4.03 -2.66
CA MET A 8 -8.41 4.97 -3.13
C MET A 8 -7.72 5.69 -1.97
N LEU A 9 -8.50 6.19 -1.00
CA LEU A 9 -7.96 6.85 0.20
C LEU A 9 -7.14 5.87 1.05
N ALA A 10 -7.61 4.64 1.25
CA ALA A 10 -6.88 3.60 1.96
C ALA A 10 -5.54 3.30 1.29
N THR A 11 -5.51 3.19 -0.04
CA THR A 11 -4.28 2.98 -0.81
C THR A 11 -3.28 4.13 -0.59
N GLY A 12 -3.75 5.38 -0.68
CA GLY A 12 -2.90 6.56 -0.44
C GLY A 12 -2.33 6.61 0.98
N LEU A 13 -3.15 6.30 1.98
CA LEU A 13 -2.75 6.21 3.38
C LEU A 13 -1.70 5.13 3.63
N ILE A 14 -1.86 3.96 3.01
CA ILE A 14 -0.89 2.86 3.10
C ILE A 14 0.46 3.26 2.50
N VAL A 15 0.46 3.86 1.31
CA VAL A 15 1.69 4.30 0.66
C VAL A 15 2.40 5.34 1.53
N PHE A 16 1.66 6.33 2.03
CA PHE A 16 2.21 7.33 2.93
C PHE A 16 2.78 6.70 4.21
N ALA A 17 2.04 5.80 4.84
CA ALA A 17 2.47 5.14 6.07
C ALA A 17 3.76 4.33 5.87
N VAL A 18 3.89 3.57 4.78
CA VAL A 18 5.11 2.80 4.49
C VAL A 18 6.30 3.72 4.26
N ILE A 19 6.13 4.79 3.47
CA ILE A 19 7.20 5.75 3.21
C ILE A 19 7.63 6.43 4.51
N TRP A 20 6.66 6.91 5.28
CA TRP A 20 6.90 7.56 6.57
C TRP A 20 7.63 6.62 7.52
N LEU A 21 7.21 5.36 7.63
CA LEU A 21 7.83 4.38 8.52
C LEU A 21 9.28 4.13 8.11
N VAL A 22 9.57 3.92 6.82
CA VAL A 22 10.96 3.70 6.36
C VAL A 22 11.84 4.95 6.54
N ASP A 23 11.28 6.15 6.44
CA ASP A 23 12.06 7.39 6.56
C ASP A 23 12.23 7.89 8.01
N HIS A 24 11.24 7.66 8.89
CA HIS A 24 11.21 8.20 10.26
C HIS A 24 11.48 7.17 11.36
N THR A 25 11.59 5.88 11.05
CA THR A 25 12.00 4.90 12.07
C THR A 25 13.50 4.66 12.06
N GLY A 26 14.11 4.67 13.26
CA GLY A 26 15.53 4.40 13.46
C GLY A 26 15.98 3.01 12.97
N ALA A 27 15.03 2.09 12.76
CA ALA A 27 15.29 0.76 12.20
C ALA A 27 15.97 0.78 10.83
N PHE A 28 15.79 1.87 10.06
CA PHE A 28 16.37 2.02 8.73
C PHE A 28 17.45 3.11 8.66
N GLU A 29 17.82 3.72 9.78
CA GLU A 29 18.70 4.90 9.80
C GLU A 29 20.07 4.62 9.17
N ASN A 30 20.64 3.45 9.44
CA ASN A 30 21.93 2.99 8.90
C ASN A 30 21.84 2.37 7.48
N ALA A 31 20.65 2.30 6.88
CA ALA A 31 20.49 1.74 5.55
C ALA A 31 20.86 2.76 4.47
N SER A 32 21.58 2.30 3.43
CA SER A 32 21.88 3.12 2.26
C SER A 32 20.60 3.56 1.55
N LYS A 33 20.66 4.67 0.80
CA LYS A 33 19.52 5.20 0.03
C LYS A 33 18.85 4.13 -0.84
N GLY A 34 19.64 3.28 -1.51
CA GLY A 34 19.12 2.17 -2.31
C GLY A 34 18.39 1.09 -1.50
N ARG A 35 18.90 0.73 -0.31
CA ARG A 35 18.21 -0.21 0.59
C ARG A 35 16.92 0.38 1.15
N LYS A 36 16.90 1.66 1.51
CA LYS A 36 15.67 2.37 1.92
C LYS A 36 14.61 2.33 0.81
N THR A 37 15.00 2.58 -0.43
CA THR A 37 14.09 2.46 -1.59
C THR A 37 13.55 1.04 -1.73
N LEU A 38 14.40 0.02 -1.59
CA LEU A 38 13.98 -1.38 -1.66
C LEU A 38 12.95 -1.71 -0.57
N PHE A 39 13.18 -1.27 0.67
CA PHE A 39 12.23 -1.46 1.77
C PHE A 39 10.89 -0.76 1.51
N LYS A 40 10.91 0.46 0.96
CA LYS A 40 9.66 1.16 0.57
C LYS A 40 8.91 0.39 -0.51
N VAL A 41 9.59 -0.06 -1.55
CA VAL A 41 8.97 -0.81 -2.66
C VAL A 41 8.35 -2.12 -2.15
N ILE A 42 9.11 -2.90 -1.38
CA ILE A 42 8.62 -4.16 -0.81
C ILE A 42 7.47 -3.90 0.16
N GLY A 43 7.60 -2.91 1.04
CA GLY A 43 6.56 -2.55 2.01
C GLY A 43 5.25 -2.11 1.34
N VAL A 44 5.33 -1.26 0.32
CA VAL A 44 4.16 -0.81 -0.45
C VAL A 44 3.54 -1.98 -1.19
N PHE A 45 4.34 -2.81 -1.85
CA PHE A 45 3.86 -3.99 -2.58
C PHE A 45 3.08 -4.93 -1.66
N VAL A 46 3.67 -5.32 -0.53
CA VAL A 46 3.04 -6.22 0.44
C VAL A 46 1.76 -5.61 1.00
N ALA A 47 1.77 -4.33 1.38
CA ALA A 47 0.61 -3.68 1.97
C ALA A 47 -0.55 -3.52 0.96
N ILE A 48 -0.25 -3.22 -0.31
CA ILE A 48 -1.27 -3.18 -1.38
C ILE A 48 -1.82 -4.58 -1.66
N VAL A 49 -0.98 -5.61 -1.69
CA VAL A 49 -1.45 -7.00 -1.87
C VAL A 49 -2.41 -7.38 -0.74
N ILE A 50 -2.07 -7.09 0.52
CA ILE A 50 -2.95 -7.32 1.67
C ILE A 50 -4.25 -6.54 1.51
N LEU A 51 -4.20 -5.25 1.14
CA LEU A 51 -5.39 -4.44 0.93
C LEU A 51 -6.31 -5.06 -0.14
N ASN A 52 -5.76 -5.56 -1.24
CA ASN A 52 -6.54 -6.17 -2.33
C ASN A 52 -7.09 -7.56 -1.97
N ILE A 53 -6.46 -8.29 -1.05
CA ILE A 53 -7.00 -9.56 -0.54
C ILE A 53 -8.15 -9.30 0.45
N VAL A 54 -7.98 -8.33 1.34
CA VAL A 54 -8.96 -8.01 2.41
C VAL A 54 -10.16 -7.23 1.85
N TRP A 55 -9.91 -6.32 0.91
CA TRP A 55 -10.91 -5.47 0.28
C TRP A 55 -10.74 -5.53 -1.25
N PRO A 56 -11.18 -6.60 -1.92
CA PRO A 56 -11.02 -6.74 -3.36
C PRO A 56 -11.86 -5.72 -4.13
N TYR A 57 -11.16 -4.81 -4.82
CA TYR A 57 -11.77 -3.80 -5.68
C TYR A 57 -12.49 -4.46 -6.87
N GLY A 58 -13.75 -4.10 -7.11
CA GLY A 58 -14.52 -4.56 -8.29
C GLY A 58 -15.19 -5.95 -8.18
N SER A 59 -15.08 -6.63 -7.03
CA SER A 59 -15.71 -7.94 -6.80
C SER A 59 -17.25 -7.92 -6.75
N THR A 60 -17.86 -6.75 -6.56
CA THR A 60 -19.32 -6.55 -6.58
C THR A 60 -19.91 -6.33 -7.98
N ALA A 61 -19.08 -6.33 -9.04
CA ALA A 61 -19.53 -6.09 -10.41
C ALA A 61 -19.96 -7.35 -11.19
N TRP A 62 -19.92 -8.55 -10.58
CA TRP A 62 -20.54 -9.74 -11.18
C TRP A 62 -21.82 -10.11 -10.41
N THR A 63 -22.90 -9.41 -10.74
CA THR A 63 -24.24 -9.96 -10.57
C THR A 63 -24.49 -10.86 -11.77
N GLY A 64 -24.16 -12.15 -11.66
CA GLY A 64 -24.72 -13.14 -12.57
C GLY A 64 -26.25 -13.06 -12.48
N ALA A 65 -26.86 -12.51 -13.52
CA ALA A 65 -28.28 -12.56 -13.83
C ALA A 65 -28.42 -12.57 -15.34
#